data_AF-A0A955TCQ0-F1
#
_entry.id   AF-A0A955TCQ0-F1
#
_cell.length_a   1.000
_cell.length_b   1.000
_cell.length_c   1.000
_cell.angle_alpha   90.00
_cell.angle_beta   90.00
_cell.angle_gamma   90.00
#
_symmetry.space_group_name_H-M   'P 1'
#
loop_
_entity.id
_entity.type
_entity.pdbx_description
1 polymer ?
#
loop_
_entity_poly.entity_id
_entity_poly.type
_entity_poly.pdbx_seq_one_letter_code
_entity_poly.pdbx_strand_id
1 'polypeptide(L)'
;GFLAWLFILQAMLIGVLFLGANYYFWMGITHRIPGSEGQYKKPVMGMLIVLLLCLGVWMTPHSLVASLAEAQKMGGTHHPLLGVFGVMSAKMTVSNIMILVTFMSFIMYWRAGKQETAGWAKAAKAIMGALLVIAGIAVVVLGVWGYFVPAIIRINYFSVAQVLIVLFIMVTFTPLTALLMKSAKTTTEMVWGKMPIRAGYSLVLNAVMVILLMSLMGYARSSSRVHWHIYGVMRDTSDYAYSPALGYAAAFMSL
;
A
#
# COMPACT_ATOMS: atom_id res chain seq x y z
N GLY A 1 -23.54 3.62 -7.05
CA GLY A 1 -24.25 3.54 -5.75
C GLY A 1 -23.36 4.06 -4.63
N PHE A 2 -23.92 4.33 -3.44
CA PHE A 2 -23.18 4.98 -2.33
C PHE A 2 -21.92 4.20 -1.88
N LEU A 3 -21.92 2.86 -1.98
CA LEU A 3 -20.75 2.03 -1.67
C LEU A 3 -19.55 2.30 -2.60
N ALA A 4 -19.75 2.78 -3.82
CA ALA A 4 -18.63 3.14 -4.70
C ALA A 4 -17.79 4.30 -4.13
N TRP A 5 -18.46 5.29 -3.52
CA TRP A 5 -17.79 6.40 -2.83
C TRP A 5 -16.98 5.93 -1.63
N LEU A 6 -17.48 4.92 -0.90
CA LEU A 6 -16.75 4.30 0.19
C LEU A 6 -15.41 3.72 -0.29
N PHE A 7 -15.40 2.98 -1.41
CA PHE A 7 -14.20 2.37 -1.94
C PHE A 7 -13.19 3.40 -2.49
N ILE A 8 -13.67 4.54 -2.99
CA ILE A 8 -12.81 5.66 -3.38
C ILE A 8 -12.14 6.27 -2.15
N LEU A 9 -12.91 6.56 -1.10
CA LEU A 9 -12.37 7.08 0.17
C LEU A 9 -11.36 6.10 0.78
N GLN A 10 -11.67 4.81 0.82
CA GLN A 10 -10.74 3.77 1.25
C GLN A 10 -9.43 3.82 0.47
N ALA A 11 -9.50 3.91 -0.86
CA ALA A 11 -8.30 3.95 -1.69
C ALA A 11 -7.43 5.17 -1.36
N MET A 12 -8.04 6.33 -1.13
CA MET A 12 -7.33 7.55 -0.69
C MET A 12 -6.67 7.36 0.68
N LEU A 13 -7.37 6.80 1.66
CA LEU A 13 -6.82 6.53 3.00
C LEU A 13 -5.58 5.63 2.93
N ILE A 14 -5.65 4.55 2.14
CA ILE A 14 -4.51 3.65 1.91
C ILE A 14 -3.35 4.40 1.25
N GLY A 15 -3.64 5.29 0.30
CA GLY A 15 -2.60 6.08 -0.35
C GLY A 15 -1.86 7.01 0.62
N VAL A 16 -2.61 7.69 1.49
CA VAL A 16 -2.04 8.54 2.55
C VAL A 16 -1.19 7.72 3.52
N LEU A 17 -1.63 6.51 3.91
CA LEU A 17 -0.88 5.62 4.80
C LEU A 17 0.49 5.25 4.23
N PHE A 18 0.53 4.82 2.97
CA PHE A 18 1.79 4.46 2.34
C PHE A 18 2.72 5.68 2.21
N LEU A 19 2.22 6.84 1.79
CA LEU A 19 3.02 8.06 1.71
C LEU A 19 3.54 8.49 3.08
N GLY A 20 2.67 8.55 4.09
CA GLY A 20 3.03 8.99 5.43
C GLY A 20 4.04 8.06 6.10
N ALA A 21 3.89 6.74 5.92
CA ALA A 21 4.83 5.78 6.51
C ALA A 21 6.22 5.89 5.88
N ASN A 22 6.29 5.92 4.55
CA ASN A 22 7.55 6.10 3.83
C ASN A 22 8.20 7.45 4.14
N TYR A 23 7.41 8.53 4.15
CA TYR A 23 7.87 9.86 4.50
C TYR A 23 8.48 9.90 5.90
N TYR A 24 7.85 9.26 6.90
CA TYR A 24 8.40 9.16 8.25
C TYR A 24 9.76 8.44 8.28
N PHE A 25 9.90 7.31 7.58
CA PHE A 25 11.18 6.60 7.49
C PHE A 25 12.26 7.46 6.85
N TRP A 26 11.97 8.08 5.71
CA TRP A 26 12.94 8.89 4.98
C TRP A 26 13.36 10.13 5.76
N MET A 27 12.41 10.81 6.41
CA MET A 27 12.71 11.92 7.32
C MET A 27 13.57 11.48 8.50
N GLY A 28 13.35 10.27 8.99
CA GLY A 28 14.17 9.63 10.01
C GLY A 28 15.62 9.42 9.57
N ILE A 29 15.86 8.94 8.35
CA ILE A 29 17.21 8.79 7.80
C ILE A 29 17.90 10.14 7.71
N THR A 30 17.21 11.14 7.17
CA THR A 30 17.80 12.46 6.94
C THR A 30 18.16 13.17 8.25
N HIS A 31 17.27 13.17 9.24
CA HIS A 31 17.42 14.05 10.42
C HIS A 31 17.97 13.35 11.67
N ARG A 32 17.70 12.04 11.84
CA ARG A 32 18.16 11.29 13.04
C ARG A 32 19.54 10.67 12.84
N ILE A 33 20.04 10.57 11.60
CA ILE A 33 21.29 9.87 11.29
C ILE A 33 22.23 10.82 10.53
N PRO A 34 23.07 11.59 11.25
CA PRO A 34 24.01 12.52 10.62
C PRO A 34 24.89 11.86 9.56
N GLY A 35 25.10 12.54 8.43
CA GLY A 35 25.94 12.05 7.34
C GLY A 35 25.30 11.00 6.42
N SER A 36 24.09 10.49 6.74
CA SER A 36 23.39 9.51 5.89
C SER A 36 22.59 10.14 4.74
N GLU A 37 22.36 11.45 4.76
CA GLU A 37 21.50 12.14 3.78
C GLU A 37 21.94 11.93 2.32
N GLY A 38 23.22 12.13 2.03
CA GLY A 38 23.76 12.04 0.67
C GLY A 38 23.69 10.63 0.07
N GLN A 39 23.86 9.61 0.91
CA GLN A 39 23.82 8.21 0.48
C GLN A 39 22.40 7.76 0.09
N TYR A 40 21.39 8.21 0.83
CA TYR A 40 20.02 7.72 0.67
C TYR A 40 19.10 8.62 -0.17
N LYS A 41 19.53 9.85 -0.50
CA LYS A 41 18.73 10.78 -1.32
C LYS A 41 18.27 10.18 -2.67
N LYS A 42 19.18 9.53 -3.42
CA LYS A 42 18.85 8.93 -4.73
C LYS A 42 17.89 7.73 -4.60
N PRO A 43 18.16 6.73 -3.73
CA PRO A 43 17.20 5.65 -3.46
C PRO A 43 15.81 6.15 -3.02
N VAL A 44 15.76 7.13 -2.10
CA VAL A 44 14.51 7.73 -1.63
C VAL A 44 13.71 8.34 -2.78
N MET A 45 14.38 9.09 -3.67
CA MET A 45 13.71 9.71 -4.82
C MET A 45 13.19 8.66 -5.81
N GLY A 46 13.96 7.60 -6.08
CA GLY A 46 13.49 6.49 -6.91
C GLY A 46 12.27 5.79 -6.31
N MET A 47 12.31 5.49 -5.01
CA MET A 47 11.19 4.89 -4.29
C MET A 47 9.95 5.80 -4.26
N LEU A 48 10.13 7.12 -4.12
CA LEU A 48 9.04 8.08 -4.22
C LEU A 48 8.38 8.05 -5.60
N ILE A 49 9.16 8.05 -6.68
CA ILE A 49 8.61 7.97 -8.04
C ILE A 49 7.79 6.69 -8.22
N VAL A 50 8.34 5.54 -7.84
CA VAL A 50 7.63 4.25 -7.92
C VAL A 50 6.35 4.29 -7.08
N LEU A 51 6.42 4.84 -5.88
CA LEU A 51 5.27 4.97 -4.98
C LEU A 51 4.18 5.86 -5.58
N LEU A 52 4.54 7.02 -6.14
CA LEU A 52 3.58 7.92 -6.79
C LEU A 52 2.93 7.31 -8.04
N LEU A 53 3.69 6.57 -8.86
CA LEU A 53 3.13 5.84 -10.00
C LEU A 53 2.14 4.76 -9.55
N CYS A 54 2.50 3.99 -8.52
CA CYS A 54 1.62 2.98 -7.94
C CYS A 54 0.35 3.60 -7.36
N LEU A 55 0.46 4.75 -6.69
CA LEU A 55 -0.67 5.50 -6.14
C LEU A 55 -1.58 6.05 -7.24
N GLY A 56 -1.03 6.54 -8.34
CA GLY A 56 -1.82 6.98 -9.49
C GLY A 56 -2.72 5.87 -10.03
N VAL A 57 -2.17 4.66 -10.20
CA VAL A 57 -2.95 3.48 -10.60
C VAL A 57 -3.95 3.09 -9.52
N TRP A 58 -3.53 3.03 -8.26
CA TRP A 58 -4.36 2.65 -7.12
C TRP A 58 -5.60 3.53 -6.94
N MET A 59 -5.43 4.84 -7.10
CA MET A 59 -6.50 5.83 -6.97
C MET A 59 -7.46 5.85 -8.17
N THR A 60 -7.16 5.16 -9.27
CA THR A 60 -8.02 5.16 -10.45
C THR A 60 -9.27 4.29 -10.20
N PRO A 61 -10.49 4.87 -10.22
CA PRO A 61 -11.71 4.09 -10.03
C PRO A 61 -12.09 3.35 -11.32
N HIS A 62 -12.66 2.15 -11.16
CA HIS A 62 -13.09 1.34 -12.31
C HIS A 62 -14.37 1.88 -12.96
N SER A 63 -15.29 2.39 -12.15
CA SER A 63 -16.53 3.03 -12.58
C SER A 63 -16.47 4.50 -12.20
N LEU A 64 -16.47 5.38 -13.19
CA LEU A 64 -16.55 6.82 -12.95
C LEU A 64 -17.99 7.17 -12.58
N VAL A 65 -18.17 8.07 -11.62
CA VAL A 65 -19.48 8.70 -11.36
C VAL A 65 -19.68 9.76 -12.44
N ALA A 66 -20.14 9.30 -13.60
CA ALA A 66 -20.38 10.15 -14.77
C ALA A 66 -21.87 10.47 -14.91
N SER A 67 -22.18 11.68 -15.37
CA SER A 67 -23.53 12.01 -15.84
C SER A 67 -23.91 11.13 -17.03
N LEU A 68 -25.21 10.99 -17.30
CA LEU A 68 -25.71 10.24 -18.46
C LEU A 68 -25.11 10.75 -19.79
N ALA A 69 -24.91 12.06 -19.91
CA ALA A 69 -24.30 12.67 -21.10
C ALA A 69 -22.81 12.33 -21.26
N GLU A 70 -22.06 12.26 -20.15
CA GLU A 70 -20.66 11.87 -20.15
C GLU A 70 -20.50 10.37 -20.42
N ALA A 71 -21.35 9.53 -19.82
CA ALA A 71 -21.36 8.09 -20.06
C ALA A 71 -21.65 7.76 -21.54
N GLN A 72 -22.58 8.49 -22.18
CA GLN A 72 -22.83 8.36 -23.61
C GLN A 72 -21.61 8.78 -24.46
N LYS A 73 -20.94 9.89 -24.11
CA LYS A 73 -19.73 10.34 -24.81
C LYS A 73 -18.55 9.39 -24.65
N MET A 74 -18.45 8.69 -23.53
CA MET A 74 -17.40 7.70 -23.25
C MET A 74 -17.69 6.32 -23.85
N GLY A 75 -18.86 6.12 -24.49
CA GLY A 75 -19.28 4.83 -25.03
C GLY A 75 -19.67 3.81 -23.95
N GLY A 76 -19.96 4.26 -22.73
CA GLY A 76 -20.33 3.41 -21.59
C GLY A 76 -20.02 4.03 -20.22
N THR A 77 -20.21 3.22 -19.17
CA THR A 77 -19.92 3.60 -17.77
C THR A 77 -18.43 3.54 -17.39
N HIS A 78 -17.58 3.08 -18.31
CA HIS A 78 -16.15 2.90 -18.12
C HIS A 78 -15.36 3.77 -19.09
N HIS A 79 -14.35 4.46 -18.58
CA HIS A 79 -13.43 5.22 -19.43
C HIS A 79 -12.49 4.24 -20.18
N PRO A 80 -12.32 4.35 -21.51
CA PRO A 80 -11.56 3.39 -22.32
C PRO A 80 -10.11 3.17 -21.84
N LEU A 81 -9.41 4.25 -21.45
CA LEU A 81 -8.04 4.18 -20.93
C LEU A 81 -7.96 3.94 -19.41
N LEU A 82 -8.68 4.74 -18.61
CA LEU A 82 -8.59 4.68 -17.15
C LEU A 82 -9.26 3.45 -16.53
N GLY A 83 -10.27 2.88 -17.18
CA GLY A 83 -10.96 1.68 -16.71
C GLY A 83 -10.04 0.48 -16.53
N VAL A 84 -8.97 0.40 -17.34
CA VAL A 84 -7.92 -0.64 -17.28
C VAL A 84 -7.13 -0.55 -15.98
N PHE A 85 -6.87 0.63 -15.44
CA PHE A 85 -6.17 0.79 -14.16
C PHE A 85 -7.09 0.55 -12.96
N GLY A 86 -8.40 0.71 -13.14
CA GLY A 86 -9.38 0.49 -12.08
C GLY A 86 -9.69 -0.98 -11.74
N VAL A 87 -9.24 -1.95 -12.56
CA VAL A 87 -9.52 -3.37 -12.31
C VAL A 87 -8.73 -3.92 -11.12
N MET A 88 -9.25 -5.00 -10.51
CA MET A 88 -8.57 -5.67 -9.39
C MET A 88 -7.14 -6.13 -9.72
N SER A 89 -6.84 -6.50 -10.97
CA SER A 89 -5.50 -6.93 -11.36
C SER A 89 -4.45 -5.83 -11.18
N ALA A 90 -4.74 -4.62 -11.69
CA ALA A 90 -3.88 -3.46 -11.49
C ALA A 90 -3.72 -3.12 -10.01
N LYS A 91 -4.84 -3.05 -9.29
CA LYS A 91 -4.85 -2.68 -7.86
C LYS A 91 -4.00 -3.61 -7.01
N MET A 92 -4.17 -4.93 -7.15
CA MET A 92 -3.38 -5.91 -6.40
C MET A 92 -1.88 -5.80 -6.71
N THR A 93 -1.55 -5.59 -7.99
CA THR A 93 -0.16 -5.47 -8.43
C THR A 93 0.51 -4.26 -7.82
N VAL A 94 -0.10 -3.08 -7.91
CA VAL A 94 0.48 -1.85 -7.36
C VAL A 94 0.49 -1.85 -5.83
N SER A 95 -0.50 -2.47 -5.16
CA SER A 95 -0.43 -2.67 -3.71
C SER A 95 0.79 -3.47 -3.29
N ASN A 96 1.05 -4.59 -3.95
CA ASN A 96 2.20 -5.43 -3.62
C ASN A 96 3.53 -4.69 -3.86
N ILE A 97 3.62 -3.86 -4.91
CA ILE A 97 4.79 -3.00 -5.15
C ILE A 97 4.91 -1.93 -4.06
N MET A 98 3.81 -1.26 -3.65
CA MET A 98 3.85 -0.28 -2.57
C MET A 98 4.30 -0.90 -1.24
N ILE A 99 3.88 -2.13 -0.95
CA ILE A 99 4.33 -2.89 0.23
C ILE A 99 5.83 -3.16 0.15
N LEU A 100 6.33 -3.63 -1.00
CA LEU A 100 7.77 -3.85 -1.21
C LEU A 100 8.57 -2.55 -1.04
N VAL A 101 8.13 -1.44 -1.63
CA VAL A 101 8.78 -0.13 -1.46
C VAL A 101 8.82 0.29 0.01
N THR A 102 7.70 0.12 0.73
CA THR A 102 7.62 0.49 2.15
C THR A 102 8.52 -0.39 3.01
N PHE A 103 8.56 -1.70 2.73
CA PHE A 103 9.46 -2.62 3.39
C PHE A 103 10.93 -2.28 3.11
N MET A 104 11.26 -1.91 1.87
CA MET A 104 12.61 -1.47 1.52
C MET A 104 12.99 -0.15 2.20
N SER A 105 12.05 0.79 2.37
CA SER A 105 12.25 2.00 3.19
C SER A 105 12.58 1.66 4.63
N PHE A 106 11.92 0.65 5.21
CA PHE A 106 12.25 0.15 6.55
C PHE A 106 13.64 -0.49 6.62
N ILE A 107 13.99 -1.39 5.70
CA ILE A 107 15.33 -2.02 5.65
C ILE A 107 16.43 -0.97 5.48
N MET A 108 16.17 0.03 4.62
CA MET A 108 17.08 1.16 4.42
C MET A 108 17.26 1.98 5.70
N TYR A 109 16.17 2.29 6.40
CA TYR A 109 16.22 2.97 7.69
C TYR A 109 16.99 2.16 8.75
N TRP A 110 16.81 0.84 8.80
CA TRP A 110 17.51 -0.03 9.75
C TRP A 110 19.03 -0.11 9.51
N ARG A 111 19.45 0.02 8.26
CA ARG A 111 20.86 -0.03 7.81
C ARG A 111 21.55 1.32 7.82
N ALA A 112 20.80 2.42 7.86
CA ALA A 112 21.37 3.76 7.88
C ALA A 112 22.27 3.97 9.12
N GLY A 113 23.38 4.69 8.94
CA GLY A 113 24.39 4.91 10.00
C GLY A 113 25.26 3.71 10.34
N LYS A 114 25.20 2.63 9.56
CA LYS A 114 25.99 1.40 9.76
C LYS A 114 26.75 1.00 8.50
N GLN A 115 27.99 0.55 8.69
CA GLN A 115 28.83 -0.01 7.64
C GLN A 115 29.03 -1.50 7.89
N GLU A 116 28.56 -2.31 6.96
CA GLU A 116 28.73 -3.76 6.99
C GLU A 116 30.20 -4.14 6.84
N THR A 117 30.76 -4.93 7.76
CA THR A 117 32.17 -5.37 7.70
C THR A 117 32.34 -6.85 7.32
N ALA A 118 31.23 -7.59 7.18
CA ALA A 118 31.28 -9.00 6.79
C ALA A 118 31.80 -9.15 5.34
N GLY A 119 32.75 -10.07 5.12
CA GLY A 119 33.32 -10.33 3.79
C GLY A 119 32.28 -10.76 2.74
N TRP A 120 31.19 -11.40 3.17
CA TRP A 120 30.07 -11.84 2.31
C TRP A 120 28.99 -10.76 2.09
N ALA A 121 29.12 -9.58 2.69
CA ALA A 121 28.11 -8.52 2.61
C ALA A 121 27.88 -8.04 1.17
N LYS A 122 28.94 -7.96 0.35
CA LYS A 122 28.81 -7.57 -1.06
C LYS A 122 27.98 -8.59 -1.86
N ALA A 123 28.24 -9.88 -1.64
CA ALA A 123 27.51 -10.97 -2.30
C ALA A 123 26.05 -11.00 -1.85
N ALA A 124 25.78 -10.91 -0.55
CA ALA A 124 24.40 -10.89 -0.04
C ALA A 124 23.59 -9.70 -0.57
N LYS A 125 24.17 -8.50 -0.61
CA LYS A 125 23.49 -7.34 -1.20
C LYS A 125 23.20 -7.49 -2.68
N ALA A 126 24.12 -8.09 -3.43
CA ALA A 126 23.90 -8.35 -4.85
C ALA A 126 22.75 -9.35 -5.06
N ILE A 127 22.72 -10.42 -4.28
CA ILE A 127 21.65 -11.43 -4.31
C ILE A 127 20.31 -10.80 -3.89
N MET A 128 20.28 -10.05 -2.79
CA MET A 128 19.07 -9.35 -2.35
C MET A 128 18.59 -8.35 -3.41
N GLY A 129 19.49 -7.59 -4.03
CA GLY A 129 19.15 -6.69 -5.14
C GLY A 129 18.54 -7.44 -6.32
N ALA A 130 19.15 -8.54 -6.73
CA ALA A 130 18.64 -9.38 -7.82
C ALA A 130 17.26 -9.97 -7.49
N LEU A 131 17.09 -10.53 -6.29
CA LEU A 131 15.81 -11.09 -5.82
C LEU A 131 14.71 -10.02 -5.77
N LEU A 132 15.03 -8.79 -5.36
CA LEU A 132 14.07 -7.69 -5.33
C LEU A 132 13.61 -7.32 -6.76
N VAL A 133 14.54 -7.24 -7.71
CA VAL A 133 14.21 -6.94 -9.11
C VAL A 133 13.38 -8.06 -9.72
N ILE A 134 13.77 -9.32 -9.51
CA ILE A 134 13.02 -10.50 -9.98
C ILE A 134 11.62 -10.52 -9.37
N ALA A 135 11.48 -10.26 -8.07
CA ALA A 135 10.18 -10.19 -7.40
C ALA A 135 9.30 -9.07 -7.97
N GLY A 136 9.87 -7.88 -8.21
CA GLY A 136 9.15 -6.77 -8.84
C GLY A 136 8.66 -7.13 -10.24
N ILE A 137 9.51 -7.72 -11.09
CA ILE A 137 9.14 -8.19 -12.43
C ILE A 137 8.06 -9.27 -12.34
N ALA A 138 8.22 -10.27 -11.48
CA ALA A 138 7.25 -11.34 -11.30
C ALA A 138 5.87 -10.82 -10.87
N VAL A 139 5.82 -9.86 -9.93
CA VAL A 139 4.57 -9.22 -9.50
C VAL A 139 3.90 -8.50 -10.66
N VAL A 140 4.66 -7.72 -11.45
CA VAL A 140 4.13 -7.00 -12.63
C VAL A 140 3.63 -7.99 -13.70
N VAL A 141 4.40 -9.03 -14.01
CA VAL A 141 4.01 -10.04 -15.02
C VAL A 141 2.73 -10.76 -14.61
N LEU A 142 2.62 -11.21 -13.35
CA LEU A 142 1.38 -11.81 -12.83
C LEU A 142 0.21 -10.82 -12.91
N GLY A 143 0.48 -9.54 -12.66
CA GLY A 143 -0.49 -8.46 -12.75
C GLY A 143 -1.05 -8.24 -14.15
N VAL A 144 -0.16 -8.17 -15.15
CA VAL A 144 -0.51 -8.04 -16.56
C VAL A 144 -1.23 -9.29 -17.05
N TRP A 145 -0.77 -10.48 -16.66
CA TRP A 145 -1.41 -11.73 -17.07
C TRP A 145 -2.82 -11.87 -16.47
N GLY A 146 -3.06 -11.34 -15.27
CA GLY A 146 -4.38 -11.34 -14.64
C GLY A 146 -5.49 -10.63 -15.42
N TYR A 147 -5.15 -9.79 -16.42
CA TYR A 147 -6.13 -9.20 -17.34
C TYR A 147 -6.75 -10.22 -18.31
N PHE A 148 -6.00 -11.26 -18.66
CA PHE A 148 -6.38 -12.24 -19.69
C PHE A 148 -7.00 -13.52 -19.12
N VAL A 149 -7.19 -13.57 -17.80
CA VAL A 149 -7.54 -14.78 -17.07
C VAL A 149 -8.87 -14.57 -16.31
N PRO A 150 -9.72 -15.62 -16.19
CA PRO A 150 -10.96 -15.54 -15.41
C PRO A 150 -10.74 -15.07 -13.97
N ALA A 151 -11.75 -14.39 -13.41
CA ALA A 151 -11.67 -13.79 -12.08
C ALA A 151 -11.31 -14.80 -10.98
N ILE A 152 -11.82 -16.04 -11.08
CA ILE A 152 -11.53 -17.11 -10.11
C ILE A 152 -10.05 -17.46 -10.06
N ILE A 153 -9.38 -17.55 -11.23
CA ILE A 153 -7.95 -17.88 -11.28
C ILE A 153 -7.11 -16.68 -10.83
N ARG A 154 -7.50 -15.47 -11.24
CA ARG A 154 -6.83 -14.24 -10.82
C ARG A 154 -6.82 -14.08 -9.31
N ILE A 155 -7.96 -14.32 -8.64
CA ILE A 155 -8.08 -14.17 -7.19
C ILE A 155 -7.42 -15.33 -6.45
N ASN A 156 -7.68 -16.58 -6.84
CA ASN A 156 -7.23 -17.73 -6.06
C ASN A 156 -5.76 -18.08 -6.27
N TYR A 157 -5.19 -17.80 -7.44
CA TYR A 157 -3.81 -18.18 -7.76
C TYR A 157 -2.90 -16.97 -7.92
N PHE A 158 -3.24 -16.01 -8.79
CA PHE A 158 -2.30 -14.92 -9.11
C PHE A 158 -2.15 -13.92 -7.96
N SER A 159 -3.26 -13.52 -7.33
CA SER A 159 -3.23 -12.66 -6.15
C SER A 159 -2.49 -13.34 -4.99
N VAL A 160 -2.75 -14.62 -4.75
CA VAL A 160 -2.06 -15.39 -3.70
C VAL A 160 -0.55 -15.49 -4.00
N ALA A 161 -0.18 -15.79 -5.25
CA ALA A 161 1.22 -15.86 -5.67
C ALA A 161 1.95 -14.51 -5.49
N GLN A 162 1.33 -13.39 -5.87
CA GLN A 162 1.91 -12.06 -5.66
C GLN A 162 2.18 -11.80 -4.17
N VAL A 163 1.22 -12.09 -3.30
CA VAL A 163 1.39 -11.92 -1.84
C VAL A 163 2.49 -12.84 -1.31
N LEU A 164 2.54 -14.10 -1.75
CA LEU A 164 3.59 -15.04 -1.35
C LEU A 164 4.98 -14.57 -1.79
N ILE A 165 5.12 -13.98 -2.98
CA ILE A 165 6.38 -13.37 -3.44
C ILE A 165 6.80 -12.24 -2.51
N VAL A 166 5.87 -11.34 -2.15
CA VAL A 166 6.16 -10.23 -1.24
C VAL A 166 6.56 -10.74 0.15
N LEU A 167 5.80 -11.70 0.70
CA LEU A 167 6.10 -12.32 2.00
C LEU A 167 7.44 -13.04 1.98
N PHE A 168 7.76 -13.74 0.88
CA PHE A 168 9.06 -14.39 0.70
C PHE A 168 10.20 -13.37 0.77
N ILE A 169 10.07 -12.22 0.11
CA ILE A 169 11.07 -11.14 0.20
C ILE A 169 11.17 -10.63 1.64
N MET A 170 10.05 -10.37 2.31
CA MET A 170 10.04 -9.86 3.68
C MET A 170 10.70 -10.83 4.67
N VAL A 171 10.32 -12.10 4.62
CA VAL A 171 10.83 -13.17 5.49
C VAL A 171 12.28 -13.51 5.17
N THR A 172 12.74 -13.35 3.93
CA THR A 172 14.15 -13.60 3.56
C THR A 172 15.04 -12.42 3.90
N PHE A 173 14.63 -11.19 3.59
CA PHE A 173 15.48 -10.01 3.72
C PHE A 173 15.63 -9.56 5.16
N THR A 174 14.61 -9.74 6.00
CA THR A 174 14.68 -9.38 7.42
C THR A 174 15.80 -10.12 8.17
N PRO A 175 15.85 -11.47 8.17
CA PRO A 175 16.92 -12.20 8.85
C PRO A 175 18.28 -12.01 8.17
N LEU A 176 18.36 -11.96 6.84
CA LEU A 176 19.62 -11.66 6.15
C LEU A 176 20.18 -10.29 6.56
N THR A 177 19.32 -9.27 6.62
CA THR A 177 19.70 -7.96 7.12
C THR A 177 20.12 -8.03 8.59
N ALA A 178 19.37 -8.73 9.44
CA ALA A 178 19.71 -8.91 10.84
C ALA A 178 21.12 -9.52 11.01
N LEU A 179 21.44 -10.56 10.26
CA LEU A 179 22.74 -11.24 10.27
C LEU A 179 23.87 -10.32 9.77
N LEU A 180 23.64 -9.56 8.70
CA LEU A 180 24.60 -8.57 8.21
C LEU A 180 24.85 -7.47 9.24
N MET A 181 23.82 -7.06 9.98
CA MET A 181 23.92 -6.01 10.99
C MET A 181 24.69 -6.46 12.25
N LYS A 182 24.80 -7.77 12.54
CA LYS A 182 25.62 -8.26 13.67
C LYS A 182 27.10 -7.94 13.53
N SER A 183 27.60 -7.89 12.29
CA SER A 183 28.99 -7.56 11.98
C SER A 183 29.16 -6.12 11.49
N ALA A 184 28.14 -5.28 11.59
CA ALA A 184 28.23 -3.91 11.11
C ALA A 184 28.89 -3.00 12.16
N LYS A 185 29.82 -2.13 11.70
CA LYS A 185 30.34 -1.04 12.51
C LYS A 185 29.40 0.15 12.41
N THR A 186 29.01 0.73 13.55
CA THR A 186 28.24 1.97 13.57
C THR A 186 29.14 3.11 13.12
N THR A 187 28.79 3.77 12.00
CA THR A 187 29.53 4.93 11.48
C THR A 187 29.06 6.23 12.10
N THR A 188 27.77 6.31 12.42
CA THR A 188 27.15 7.46 13.08
C THR A 188 26.14 6.98 14.10
N GLU A 189 26.19 7.56 15.29
CA GLU A 189 25.17 7.33 16.31
C GLU A 189 23.84 7.99 15.93
N MET A 190 22.74 7.27 16.19
CA MET A 190 21.40 7.77 15.93
C MET A 190 21.01 8.77 17.02
N VAL A 191 20.67 9.99 16.61
CA VAL A 191 20.26 11.07 17.53
C VAL A 191 18.74 11.02 17.70
N TRP A 192 18.30 10.59 18.89
CA TRP A 192 16.90 10.61 19.28
C TRP A 192 16.38 12.03 19.50
N GLY A 193 15.08 12.25 19.32
CA GLY A 193 14.44 13.56 19.49
C GLY A 193 14.73 14.59 18.38
N LYS A 194 15.74 14.39 17.53
CA LYS A 194 16.05 15.26 16.40
C LYS A 194 15.20 14.91 15.18
N MET A 195 13.94 15.33 15.19
CA MET A 195 13.01 15.13 14.07
C MET A 195 12.21 16.41 13.81
N PRO A 196 12.02 16.83 12.56
CA PRO A 196 11.19 18.00 12.28
C PRO A 196 9.71 17.69 12.56
N ILE A 197 8.97 18.72 12.96
CA ILE A 197 7.56 18.63 13.40
C ILE A 197 6.68 17.91 12.36
N ARG A 198 6.94 18.14 11.07
CA ARG A 198 6.24 17.48 9.96
C ARG A 198 6.29 15.94 9.98
N ALA A 199 7.34 15.35 10.52
CA ALA A 199 7.41 13.90 10.68
C ALA A 199 6.51 13.41 11.83
N GLY A 200 6.38 14.20 12.90
CA GLY A 200 5.42 13.94 13.97
C GLY A 200 3.98 13.96 13.46
N TYR A 201 3.61 14.96 12.65
CA TYR A 201 2.30 15.00 11.98
C TYR A 201 2.08 13.76 11.11
N SER A 202 3.08 13.33 10.34
CA SER A 202 2.97 12.14 9.50
C SER A 202 2.71 10.85 10.30
N LEU A 203 3.33 10.72 11.48
CA LEU A 203 3.15 9.55 12.35
C LEU A 203 1.75 9.51 12.96
N VAL A 204 1.29 10.64 13.51
CA VAL A 204 -0.06 10.76 14.10
C VAL A 204 -1.12 10.59 13.01
N LEU A 205 -0.92 11.22 11.85
CA LEU A 205 -1.79 11.08 10.68
C LEU A 205 -1.92 9.61 10.30
N ASN A 206 -0.82 8.86 10.20
CA ASN A 206 -0.89 7.43 9.90
C ASN A 206 -1.73 6.66 10.92
N ALA A 207 -1.53 6.90 12.22
CA ALA A 207 -2.31 6.23 13.26
C ALA A 207 -3.82 6.49 13.09
N VAL A 208 -4.21 7.75 12.86
CA VAL A 208 -5.60 8.13 12.59
C VAL A 208 -6.11 7.47 11.31
N MET A 209 -5.32 7.47 10.24
CA MET A 209 -5.71 6.87 8.96
C MET A 209 -5.91 5.35 9.07
N VAL A 210 -5.10 4.64 9.88
CA VAL A 210 -5.28 3.20 10.12
C VAL A 210 -6.61 2.95 10.83
N ILE A 211 -6.91 3.71 11.88
CA ILE A 211 -8.17 3.57 12.63
C ILE A 211 -9.35 3.83 11.71
N LEU A 212 -9.35 4.94 10.97
CA LEU A 212 -10.41 5.28 10.03
C LEU A 212 -10.58 4.22 8.93
N LEU A 213 -9.47 3.69 8.40
CA LEU A 213 -9.52 2.64 7.38
C LEU A 213 -10.19 1.37 7.92
N MET A 214 -9.80 0.92 9.12
CA MET A 214 -10.37 -0.28 9.74
C MET A 214 -11.86 -0.10 10.03
N SER A 215 -12.24 1.05 10.58
CA SER A 215 -13.65 1.37 10.86
C SER A 215 -14.49 1.45 9.58
N LEU A 216 -13.96 2.08 8.53
CA LEU A 216 -14.62 2.17 7.23
C LEU A 216 -14.85 0.80 6.59
N MET A 217 -13.87 -0.11 6.70
CA MET A 217 -13.98 -1.49 6.20
C MET A 217 -14.95 -2.34 7.04
N GLY A 218 -14.99 -2.11 8.35
CA GLY A 218 -16.00 -2.70 9.22
C GLY A 218 -17.42 -2.30 8.80
N TYR A 219 -17.64 -1.01 8.57
CA TYR A 219 -18.91 -0.49 8.06
C TYR A 219 -19.25 -1.06 6.68
N ALA A 220 -18.30 -1.07 5.73
CA ALA A 220 -18.52 -1.62 4.38
C ALA A 220 -18.99 -3.07 4.42
N ARG A 221 -18.37 -3.91 5.27
CA ARG A 221 -18.79 -5.31 5.46
C ARG A 221 -20.20 -5.38 6.03
N SER A 222 -20.53 -4.52 7.01
CA SER A 222 -21.87 -4.50 7.59
C SER A 222 -22.93 -4.07 6.56
N SER A 223 -22.69 -2.98 5.84
CA SER A 223 -23.62 -2.43 4.83
C SER A 223 -23.76 -3.31 3.59
N SER A 224 -22.77 -4.15 3.27
CA SER A 224 -22.88 -5.10 2.16
C SER A 224 -23.99 -6.15 2.36
N ARG A 225 -24.44 -6.36 3.61
CA ARG A 225 -25.58 -7.23 3.94
C ARG A 225 -26.92 -6.60 3.59
N VAL A 226 -26.97 -5.29 3.32
CA VAL A 226 -28.18 -4.55 2.93
C VAL A 226 -29.35 -4.81 3.91
N HIS A 227 -30.39 -5.54 3.49
CA HIS A 227 -31.57 -5.88 4.29
C HIS A 227 -31.55 -7.35 4.76
N TRP A 228 -30.38 -7.93 4.98
CA TRP A 228 -30.24 -9.35 5.33
C TRP A 228 -29.53 -9.51 6.67
N HIS A 229 -30.10 -10.31 7.57
CA HIS A 229 -29.37 -10.82 8.74
C HIS A 229 -28.43 -11.95 8.31
N ILE A 230 -28.94 -12.87 7.48
CA ILE A 230 -28.18 -13.92 6.81
C ILE A 230 -28.45 -13.79 5.31
N TYR A 231 -27.40 -13.48 4.55
CA TYR A 231 -27.51 -13.20 3.12
C TYR A 231 -28.18 -14.38 2.38
N GLY A 232 -29.29 -14.11 1.69
CA GLY A 232 -30.05 -15.10 0.92
C GLY A 232 -30.92 -16.07 1.74
N VAL A 233 -30.88 -16.00 3.08
CA VAL A 233 -31.63 -16.93 3.96
C VAL A 233 -32.64 -16.18 4.83
N MET A 234 -32.22 -15.13 5.52
CA MET A 234 -33.06 -14.38 6.47
C MET A 234 -33.01 -12.90 6.13
N ARG A 235 -34.07 -12.42 5.50
CA ARG A 235 -34.26 -11.00 5.18
C ARG A 235 -34.82 -10.26 6.40
N ASP A 236 -34.22 -9.13 6.72
CA ASP A 236 -34.75 -8.17 7.69
C ASP A 236 -35.93 -7.43 7.06
N THR A 237 -37.11 -7.57 7.66
CA THR A 237 -38.35 -6.92 7.24
C THR A 237 -38.78 -5.81 8.20
N SER A 238 -37.95 -5.48 9.19
CA SER A 238 -38.25 -4.39 10.12
C SER A 238 -38.22 -3.03 9.42
N ASP A 239 -38.98 -2.06 9.94
CA ASP A 239 -38.98 -0.68 9.44
C ASP A 239 -37.61 0.01 9.60
N TYR A 240 -36.73 -0.58 10.41
CA TYR A 240 -35.37 -0.10 10.67
C TYR A 240 -34.30 -0.82 9.83
N ALA A 241 -34.70 -1.66 8.86
CA ALA A 241 -33.79 -2.37 7.97
C ALA A 241 -33.16 -1.42 6.94
N TYR A 242 -32.24 -0.55 7.35
CA TYR A 242 -31.51 0.36 6.47
C TYR A 242 -30.00 0.34 6.70
N SER A 243 -29.24 0.63 5.63
CA SER A 243 -27.82 0.90 5.74
C SER A 243 -27.62 2.39 6.02
N PRO A 244 -26.99 2.79 7.13
CA PRO A 244 -26.79 4.20 7.46
C PRO A 244 -26.07 4.93 6.34
N ALA A 245 -26.39 6.20 6.11
CA ALA A 245 -25.65 7.00 5.12
C ALA A 245 -24.17 7.16 5.55
N LEU A 246 -23.30 7.38 4.56
CA LEU A 246 -21.85 7.46 4.78
C LEU A 246 -21.44 8.55 5.78
N GLY A 247 -22.16 9.68 5.81
CA GLY A 247 -21.95 10.76 6.78
C GLY A 247 -22.33 10.36 8.21
N TYR A 248 -23.39 9.57 8.38
CA TYR A 248 -23.78 9.04 9.69
C TYR A 248 -22.75 8.01 10.17
N ALA A 249 -22.31 7.11 9.28
CA ALA A 249 -21.23 6.18 9.58
C ALA A 249 -19.93 6.89 9.98
N ALA A 250 -19.58 7.99 9.30
CA ALA A 250 -18.42 8.81 9.65
C ALA A 250 -18.49 9.41 11.05
N ALA A 251 -19.67 9.86 11.49
CA ALA A 251 -19.87 10.35 12.86
C ALA A 251 -19.61 9.26 13.92
N PHE A 252 -20.03 8.01 13.67
CA PHE A 252 -19.71 6.88 14.55
C PHE A 252 -18.22 6.53 14.56
N MET A 253 -17.51 6.75 13.45
CA MET A 253 -16.07 6.50 13.38
C MET A 253 -15.23 7.57 14.11
N SER A 254 -15.81 8.75 14.37
CA SER A 254 -15.16 9.85 15.08
C SER A 254 -15.38 9.86 16.60
N LEU A 255 -16.25 8.97 17.10
CA LEU A 255 -16.51 8.75 18.52
C LEU A 255 -15.57 7.68 19.08
#